data_AF-A0A7W1J7R6-F1
#
_entry.id   AF-A0A7W1J7R6-F1
#
_cell.length_a   1.000
_cell.length_b   1.000
_cell.length_c   1.000
_cell.angle_alpha   90.00
_cell.angle_beta   90.00
_cell.angle_gamma   90.00
#
_symmetry.space_group_name_H-M   'P 1'
#
loop_
_entity.id
_entity.type
_entity.pdbx_description
1 polymer ?
#
loop_
_entity_poly.entity_id
_entity_poly.type
_entity_poly.pdbx_seq_one_letter_code
_entity_poly.pdbx_strand_id
1 'polypeptide(L)'
;MYYRNALKIFENINSQNYIAGTLSNIGTTFNHKNLDDSALVYYLKASNSYKKMDDQLGLAYIYNNLGVIYSKKGDTRKALFYYEAALKYTIPFQQKKTESTLYKNIGDIYIATHNIEKAELNLTKALEINKELNYTYGLMSTYKSLSGLYSAKKNYQKALELFEKYVTLKDSINSLESAKDINEKIIAYESDLKDKEIRLLNAEKLQKETTNKKNIVVRNLILIVVSSSALITIFLISFLSIRRQKMQQKQFLHQLMQSQEEERKRISKELHDGIGQSLLVIKNNMTEDKLLIDNTIDELRAISRNLHPVQLE
;
A
#
# COMPACT_ATOMS: atom_id res chain seq x y z
N MET A 1 -11.79 26.17 -8.76
CA MET A 1 -12.01 25.85 -7.33
C MET A 1 -10.71 25.98 -6.53
N TYR A 2 -9.62 25.33 -6.95
CA TYR A 2 -8.32 25.33 -6.27
C TYR A 2 -7.73 26.72 -5.97
N TYR A 3 -7.65 27.65 -6.93
CA TYR A 3 -7.07 28.98 -6.68
C TYR A 3 -7.87 29.85 -5.70
N ARG A 4 -9.20 29.69 -5.64
CA ARG A 4 -10.04 30.43 -4.67
C ARG A 4 -9.83 29.92 -3.25
N ASN A 5 -9.66 28.61 -3.10
CA ASN A 5 -9.34 27.99 -1.80
C ASN A 5 -7.93 28.37 -1.35
N ALA A 6 -6.95 28.36 -2.27
CA ALA A 6 -5.58 28.79 -1.99
C ALA A 6 -5.53 30.28 -1.57
N LEU A 7 -6.27 31.16 -2.25
CA LEU A 7 -6.36 32.58 -1.89
C LEU A 7 -6.84 32.76 -0.45
N LYS A 8 -7.90 32.06 -0.05
CA LYS A 8 -8.44 32.13 1.32
C LYS A 8 -7.42 31.67 2.38
N ILE A 9 -6.63 30.63 2.07
CA ILE A 9 -5.57 30.17 2.96
C ILE A 9 -4.46 31.22 3.06
N PHE A 10 -4.04 31.79 1.93
CA PHE A 10 -2.97 32.79 1.89
C PHE A 10 -3.35 34.13 2.55
N GLU A 11 -4.62 34.54 2.44
CA GLU A 11 -5.20 35.65 3.19
C GLU A 11 -5.13 35.39 4.70
N ASN A 12 -5.45 34.17 5.15
CA ASN A 12 -5.40 33.80 6.57
C ASN A 12 -3.98 33.81 7.16
N ILE A 13 -2.95 33.48 6.35
CA ILE A 13 -1.55 33.48 6.80
C ILE A 13 -0.80 34.78 6.45
N ASN A 14 -1.51 35.83 5.99
CA ASN A 14 -0.97 37.15 5.62
C ASN A 14 0.21 37.14 4.63
N SER A 15 0.31 36.12 3.77
CA SER A 15 1.43 36.02 2.83
C SER A 15 1.16 36.76 1.53
N GLN A 16 1.55 38.04 1.49
CA GLN A 16 1.28 38.95 0.37
C GLN A 16 1.84 38.44 -0.98
N ASN A 17 2.99 37.76 -0.96
CA ASN A 17 3.59 37.11 -2.15
C ASN A 17 2.64 36.07 -2.77
N TYR A 18 2.14 35.14 -1.96
CA TYR A 18 1.26 34.08 -2.45
C TYR A 18 -0.12 34.61 -2.82
N ILE A 19 -0.61 35.65 -2.14
CA ILE A 19 -1.85 36.36 -2.51
C ILE A 19 -1.70 36.99 -3.91
N ALA A 20 -0.65 37.76 -4.16
CA ALA A 20 -0.41 38.42 -5.43
C ALA A 20 -0.29 37.43 -6.60
N GLY A 21 0.51 36.37 -6.43
CA GLY A 21 0.65 35.32 -7.43
C GLY A 21 -0.65 34.56 -7.68
N THR A 22 -1.44 34.27 -6.64
CA THR A 22 -2.72 33.58 -6.78
C THR A 22 -3.75 34.45 -7.51
N LEU A 23 -3.85 35.74 -7.18
CA LEU A 23 -4.73 36.68 -7.88
C LEU A 23 -4.36 36.79 -9.37
N SER A 24 -3.06 36.84 -9.68
CA SER A 24 -2.54 36.86 -11.05
C SER A 24 -2.97 35.62 -11.84
N ASN A 25 -2.82 34.44 -11.24
CA ASN A 25 -3.22 33.17 -11.86
C ASN A 25 -4.74 33.06 -12.08
N ILE A 26 -5.54 33.58 -11.14
CA ILE A 26 -6.99 33.66 -11.31
C ILE A 26 -7.34 34.58 -12.48
N GLY A 27 -6.69 35.76 -12.56
CA GLY A 27 -6.85 36.69 -13.69
C GLY A 27 -6.55 36.03 -15.02
N THR A 28 -5.42 35.32 -15.13
CA THR A 28 -5.02 34.58 -16.34
C THR A 28 -6.01 33.48 -16.69
N THR A 29 -6.53 32.76 -15.70
CA THR A 29 -7.56 31.74 -15.92
C THR A 29 -8.84 32.35 -16.52
N PHE A 30 -9.29 33.50 -16.01
CA PHE A 30 -10.46 34.19 -16.56
C PHE A 30 -10.21 34.74 -17.96
N ASN A 31 -9.02 35.29 -18.23
CA ASN A 31 -8.63 35.78 -19.54
C ASN A 31 -8.63 34.65 -20.59
N HIS A 32 -8.13 33.45 -20.24
CA HIS A 32 -8.18 32.27 -21.11
C HIS A 32 -9.60 31.78 -21.39
N LYS A 33 -10.55 32.06 -20.48
CA LYS A 33 -11.97 31.78 -20.67
C LYS A 33 -12.72 32.90 -21.42
N ASN A 34 -12.01 33.91 -21.91
CA ASN A 34 -12.57 35.12 -22.53
C ASN A 34 -13.54 35.89 -21.59
N LEU A 35 -13.35 35.76 -20.28
CA LEU A 35 -14.09 36.49 -19.26
C LEU A 35 -13.28 37.73 -18.84
N ASP A 36 -13.10 38.65 -19.79
CA ASP A 36 -12.16 39.77 -19.69
C ASP A 36 -12.49 40.73 -18.52
N ASP A 37 -13.76 40.95 -18.20
CA ASP A 37 -14.17 41.77 -17.05
C ASP A 37 -13.76 41.15 -15.71
N SER A 38 -13.91 39.82 -15.60
CA SER A 38 -13.46 39.10 -14.41
C SER A 38 -11.94 39.13 -14.31
N ALA A 39 -11.24 38.89 -15.42
CA ALA A 39 -9.78 38.95 -15.47
C ALA A 39 -9.26 40.32 -15.02
N LEU A 40 -9.88 41.40 -15.51
CA LEU A 40 -9.54 42.77 -15.16
C LEU A 40 -9.62 43.02 -13.65
N VAL A 41 -10.70 42.57 -12.99
CA VAL A 41 -10.86 42.70 -11.53
C VAL A 41 -9.71 42.03 -10.78
N TYR A 42 -9.35 40.81 -11.16
CA TYR A 42 -8.29 40.07 -10.48
C TYR A 42 -6.90 40.62 -10.76
N TYR A 43 -6.63 41.07 -11.98
CA TYR A 43 -5.37 41.73 -12.31
C TYR A 43 -5.20 43.06 -11.59
N LEU A 44 -6.26 43.87 -11.44
CA LEU A 44 -6.18 45.12 -10.66
C LEU A 44 -5.94 44.86 -9.17
N LYS A 45 -6.51 43.79 -8.61
CA LYS A 45 -6.21 43.35 -7.25
C LYS A 45 -4.75 42.90 -7.12
N ALA A 46 -4.26 42.11 -8.08
CA ALA A 46 -2.86 41.66 -8.11
C ALA A 46 -1.88 42.84 -8.23
N SER A 47 -2.15 43.82 -9.10
CA SER A 47 -1.30 45.00 -9.23
C SER A 47 -1.23 45.81 -7.94
N ASN A 48 -2.35 45.97 -7.22
CA ASN A 48 -2.34 46.64 -5.93
C ASN A 48 -1.50 45.88 -4.89
N SER A 49 -1.53 44.54 -4.93
CA SER A 49 -0.70 43.71 -4.05
C SER A 49 0.78 43.88 -4.38
N TYR A 50 1.18 43.71 -5.64
CA TYR A 50 2.57 43.87 -6.05
C TYR A 50 3.11 45.29 -5.80
N LYS A 51 2.27 46.33 -5.96
CA LYS A 51 2.65 47.71 -5.62
C LYS A 51 2.92 47.89 -4.13
N LYS A 52 2.14 47.28 -3.24
CA LYS A 52 2.39 47.34 -1.78
C LYS A 52 3.68 46.64 -1.38
N MET A 53 4.13 45.69 -2.18
CA MET A 53 5.32 44.89 -1.94
C MET A 53 6.56 45.42 -2.66
N ASP A 54 6.41 46.48 -3.46
CA ASP A 54 7.43 46.99 -4.38
C ASP A 54 7.98 45.93 -5.35
N ASP A 55 7.15 44.96 -5.74
CA ASP A 55 7.52 43.93 -6.72
C ASP A 55 7.31 44.46 -8.15
N GLN A 56 8.38 45.01 -8.70
CA GLN A 56 8.39 45.65 -10.01
C GLN A 56 8.20 44.65 -11.16
N LEU A 57 8.72 43.42 -11.04
CA LEU A 57 8.57 42.39 -12.07
C LEU A 57 7.17 41.78 -12.06
N GLY A 58 6.58 41.57 -10.87
CA GLY A 58 5.18 41.21 -10.71
C GLY A 58 4.24 42.27 -11.30
N LEU A 59 4.53 43.56 -11.05
CA LEU A 59 3.81 44.67 -11.68
C LEU A 59 3.94 44.67 -13.21
N ALA A 60 5.14 44.47 -13.76
CA ALA A 60 5.36 44.42 -15.19
C ALA A 60 4.53 43.30 -15.86
N TYR A 61 4.51 42.12 -15.26
CA TYR A 61 3.71 40.99 -15.72
C TYR A 61 2.21 41.33 -15.73
N ILE A 62 1.70 41.92 -14.64
CA ILE A 62 0.29 42.29 -14.55
C ILE A 62 -0.07 43.41 -15.51
N TYR A 63 0.78 44.42 -15.66
CA TYR A 63 0.56 45.52 -16.60
C TYR A 63 0.53 45.03 -18.05
N ASN A 64 1.40 44.10 -18.44
CA ASN A 64 1.28 43.46 -19.76
C ASN A 64 -0.10 42.82 -19.96
N ASN A 65 -0.60 42.06 -18.99
CA ASN A 65 -1.91 41.41 -19.09
C ASN A 65 -3.09 42.40 -19.10
N LEU A 66 -3.01 43.48 -18.31
CA LEU A 66 -3.98 44.57 -18.36
C LEU A 66 -3.99 45.24 -19.75
N GLY A 67 -2.81 45.48 -20.31
CA GLY A 67 -2.66 46.02 -21.66
C GLY A 67 -3.33 45.14 -22.72
N VAL A 68 -3.20 43.81 -22.61
CA VAL A 68 -3.86 42.85 -23.50
C VAL A 68 -5.38 42.96 -23.40
N ILE A 69 -5.94 43.04 -22.20
CA ILE A 69 -7.40 43.18 -22.01
C ILE A 69 -7.90 44.49 -22.61
N TYR A 70 -7.22 45.60 -22.35
CA TYR A 70 -7.65 46.90 -22.91
C TYR A 70 -7.50 46.95 -24.43
N SER A 71 -6.48 46.28 -24.99
CA SER A 71 -6.32 46.08 -26.43
C SER A 71 -7.51 45.34 -27.04
N LYS A 72 -7.92 44.21 -26.45
CA LYS A 72 -9.11 43.45 -26.89
C LYS A 72 -10.39 44.29 -26.86
N LYS A 73 -10.50 45.17 -25.86
CA LYS A 73 -11.64 46.10 -25.70
C LYS A 73 -11.57 47.32 -26.64
N GLY A 74 -10.50 47.50 -27.40
CA GLY A 74 -10.29 48.66 -28.27
C GLY A 74 -9.88 49.94 -27.55
N ASP A 75 -9.61 49.92 -26.23
CA ASP A 75 -9.09 51.07 -25.49
C ASP A 75 -7.57 51.16 -25.68
N THR A 76 -7.18 51.63 -26.87
CA THR A 76 -5.78 51.71 -27.31
C THR A 76 -4.93 52.58 -26.38
N ARG A 77 -5.50 53.65 -25.83
CA ARG A 77 -4.81 54.55 -24.89
C ARG A 77 -4.43 53.83 -23.59
N LYS A 78 -5.38 53.11 -22.97
CA LYS A 78 -5.05 52.33 -21.76
C LYS A 78 -4.12 51.17 -22.07
N ALA A 79 -4.29 50.50 -23.20
CA ALA A 79 -3.40 49.43 -23.62
C ALA A 79 -1.94 49.91 -23.69
N LEU A 80 -1.69 51.03 -24.41
CA LEU A 80 -0.37 51.64 -24.50
C LEU A 80 0.16 52.08 -23.13
N PHE A 81 -0.66 52.75 -22.32
CA PHE A 81 -0.26 53.15 -20.96
C PHE A 81 0.27 51.97 -20.14
N TYR A 82 -0.44 50.83 -20.13
CA TYR A 82 0.00 49.67 -19.37
C TYR A 82 1.22 48.99 -19.98
N TYR A 83 1.32 48.88 -21.31
CA TYR A 83 2.52 48.31 -21.95
C TYR A 83 3.77 49.17 -21.71
N GLU A 84 3.66 50.49 -21.80
CA GLU A 84 4.76 51.42 -21.51
C GLU A 84 5.14 51.40 -20.03
N ALA A 85 4.15 51.30 -19.13
CA ALA A 85 4.40 51.12 -17.70
C ALA A 85 5.12 49.79 -17.41
N ALA A 86 4.76 48.70 -18.11
CA ALA A 86 5.47 47.44 -18.00
C ALA A 86 6.92 47.56 -18.51
N LEU A 87 7.15 48.23 -19.65
CA LEU A 87 8.49 48.45 -20.20
C LEU A 87 9.42 49.16 -19.22
N LYS A 88 8.92 50.16 -18.49
CA LYS A 88 9.68 50.88 -17.45
C LYS A 88 10.24 49.96 -16.36
N TYR A 89 9.54 48.88 -16.04
CA TYR A 89 9.98 47.89 -15.07
C TYR A 89 10.78 46.74 -15.69
N THR A 90 10.60 46.41 -16.98
CA THR A 90 11.34 45.30 -17.58
C THR A 90 12.75 45.69 -18.03
N ILE A 91 12.94 46.91 -18.55
CA ILE A 91 14.22 47.37 -19.11
C ILE A 91 15.34 47.39 -18.07
N PRO A 92 15.18 47.98 -16.86
CA PRO A 92 16.25 48.02 -15.87
C PRO A 92 16.69 46.63 -15.38
N PHE A 93 15.77 45.66 -15.43
CA PHE A 93 16.00 44.27 -15.00
C PHE A 93 16.34 43.33 -16.16
N GLN A 94 16.59 43.88 -17.35
CA GLN A 94 17.00 43.14 -18.55
C GLN A 94 16.06 41.97 -18.88
N GLN A 95 14.76 42.16 -18.70
CA GLN A 95 13.76 41.13 -18.99
C GLN A 95 13.47 41.07 -20.49
N LYS A 96 14.48 40.72 -21.29
CA LYS A 96 14.49 40.82 -22.75
C LYS A 96 13.31 40.09 -23.44
N LYS A 97 12.94 38.90 -22.97
CA LYS A 97 11.76 38.16 -23.51
C LYS A 97 10.45 38.94 -23.30
N THR A 98 10.31 39.59 -22.14
CA THR A 98 9.14 40.40 -21.82
C THR A 98 9.17 41.72 -22.59
N GLU A 99 10.36 42.36 -22.70
CA GLU A 99 10.56 43.55 -23.54
C GLU A 99 10.12 43.31 -24.98
N SER A 100 10.56 42.21 -25.61
CA SER A 100 10.20 41.91 -27.00
C SER A 100 8.70 41.69 -27.18
N THR A 101 8.05 41.04 -26.21
CA THR A 101 6.59 40.85 -26.19
C THR A 101 5.85 42.19 -26.08
N LEU A 102 6.30 43.08 -25.20
CA LEU A 102 5.72 44.41 -25.01
C LEU A 102 5.88 45.28 -26.26
N TYR A 103 7.07 45.34 -26.84
CA TYR A 103 7.31 46.04 -28.10
C TYR A 103 6.42 45.48 -29.21
N LYS A 104 6.27 44.15 -29.31
CA LYS A 104 5.36 43.55 -30.29
C LYS A 104 3.93 44.01 -30.07
N ASN A 105 3.44 43.98 -28.83
CA ASN A 105 2.07 44.37 -28.50
C ASN A 105 1.80 45.85 -28.78
N ILE A 106 2.76 46.72 -28.48
CA ILE A 106 2.69 48.16 -28.82
C ILE A 106 2.66 48.33 -30.34
N GLY A 107 3.49 47.57 -31.07
CA GLY A 107 3.50 47.55 -32.53
C GLY A 107 2.14 47.20 -33.12
N ASP A 108 1.49 46.16 -32.60
CA ASP A 108 0.14 45.75 -33.03
C ASP A 108 -0.91 46.83 -32.80
N ILE A 109 -0.87 47.53 -31.67
CA ILE A 109 -1.75 48.67 -31.42
C ILE A 109 -1.54 49.74 -32.51
N TYR A 110 -0.30 50.05 -32.83
CA TYR A 110 0.00 51.05 -33.84
C TYR A 110 -0.38 50.62 -35.27
N ILE A 111 -0.34 49.32 -35.59
CA ILE A 111 -0.93 48.80 -36.84
C ILE A 111 -2.43 49.10 -36.84
N ALA A 112 -3.14 48.74 -35.76
CA ALA A 112 -4.59 48.90 -35.66
C ALA A 112 -5.03 50.37 -35.71
N THR A 113 -4.20 51.29 -35.23
CA THR A 113 -4.45 52.75 -35.32
C THR A 113 -3.82 53.40 -36.56
N HIS A 114 -3.36 52.62 -37.53
CA HIS A 114 -2.73 53.08 -38.77
C HIS A 114 -1.50 54.00 -38.59
N ASN A 115 -0.80 53.91 -37.45
CA ASN A 115 0.47 54.60 -37.23
C ASN A 115 1.64 53.71 -37.66
N ILE A 116 1.87 53.65 -38.97
CA ILE A 116 2.82 52.72 -39.61
C ILE A 116 4.25 52.90 -39.10
N GLU A 117 4.71 54.13 -38.91
CA GLU A 117 6.09 54.42 -38.46
C GLU A 117 6.36 53.89 -37.05
N LYS A 118 5.45 54.17 -36.11
CA LYS A 118 5.59 53.67 -34.73
C LYS A 118 5.42 52.16 -34.67
N ALA A 119 4.55 51.57 -35.51
CA ALA A 119 4.44 50.12 -35.60
C ALA A 119 5.75 49.49 -36.07
N GLU A 120 6.36 50.01 -37.14
CA GLU A 120 7.63 49.50 -37.69
C GLU A 120 8.77 49.61 -36.69
N LEU A 121 8.88 50.74 -35.99
CA LEU A 121 9.89 50.94 -34.94
C LEU A 121 9.79 49.89 -33.83
N ASN A 122 8.59 49.68 -33.30
CA ASN A 122 8.38 48.76 -32.17
C ASN A 122 8.53 47.29 -32.61
N LEU A 123 8.00 46.91 -33.77
CA LEU A 123 8.12 45.54 -34.27
C LEU A 123 9.55 45.18 -34.67
N THR A 124 10.35 46.15 -35.15
CA THR A 124 11.77 45.92 -35.44
C THR A 124 12.57 45.68 -34.16
N LYS A 125 12.34 46.47 -33.10
CA LYS A 125 12.93 46.22 -31.78
C LYS A 125 12.57 44.85 -31.22
N ALA A 126 11.29 44.46 -31.32
CA ALA A 126 10.87 43.12 -30.91
C ALA A 126 11.59 42.03 -31.70
N LEU A 127 11.75 42.21 -33.02
CA LEU A 127 12.44 41.25 -33.88
C LEU A 127 13.92 41.11 -33.53
N GLU A 128 14.61 42.23 -33.31
CA GLU A 128 16.03 42.25 -32.92
C GLU A 128 16.28 41.50 -31.62
N ILE A 129 15.50 41.79 -30.57
CA ILE A 129 15.60 41.10 -29.29
C ILE A 129 15.28 39.61 -29.45
N ASN A 130 14.23 39.26 -30.21
CA ASN A 130 13.86 37.86 -30.41
C ASN A 130 14.92 37.07 -31.20
N LYS A 131 15.64 37.72 -32.13
CA LYS A 131 16.78 37.12 -32.83
C LYS A 131 17.98 36.95 -31.90
N GLU A 132 18.33 37.98 -31.13
CA GLU A 132 19.42 37.92 -30.14
C GLU A 132 19.24 36.75 -29.17
N LEU A 133 18.00 36.56 -28.69
CA LEU A 133 17.66 35.49 -27.74
C LEU A 133 17.42 34.11 -28.38
N ASN A 134 17.40 34.00 -29.71
CA ASN A 134 16.89 32.83 -30.43
C ASN A 134 15.49 32.38 -29.91
N TYR A 135 14.61 33.35 -29.62
CA TYR A 135 13.31 33.06 -29.01
C TYR A 135 12.26 32.73 -30.08
N THR A 136 12.13 31.44 -30.41
CA THR A 136 11.27 30.92 -31.50
C THR A 136 9.83 31.42 -31.46
N TYR A 137 9.15 31.34 -30.31
CA TYR A 137 7.78 31.84 -30.16
C TYR A 137 7.68 33.36 -30.35
N GLY A 138 8.67 34.10 -29.85
CA GLY A 138 8.78 35.54 -30.06
C GLY A 138 8.97 35.89 -31.54
N LEU A 139 9.87 35.20 -32.24
CA LEU A 139 10.09 35.34 -33.67
C LEU A 139 8.82 35.05 -34.47
N MET A 140 8.16 33.92 -34.20
CA MET A 140 6.91 33.53 -34.85
C MET A 140 5.85 34.64 -34.72
N SER A 141 5.58 35.10 -33.49
CA SER A 141 4.57 36.14 -33.26
C SER A 141 4.94 37.50 -33.88
N THR A 142 6.22 37.86 -33.87
CA THR A 142 6.72 39.11 -34.46
C THR A 142 6.65 39.07 -35.98
N TYR A 143 6.98 37.95 -36.63
CA TYR A 143 6.85 37.80 -38.09
C TYR A 143 5.40 37.91 -38.56
N LYS A 144 4.45 37.33 -37.81
CA LYS A 144 3.02 37.51 -38.09
C LYS A 144 2.63 38.99 -38.06
N SER A 145 3.11 39.72 -37.05
CA SER A 145 2.80 41.14 -36.83
C SER A 145 3.43 42.02 -37.93
N LEU A 146 4.70 41.76 -38.27
CA LEU A 146 5.39 42.44 -39.37
C LEU A 146 4.75 42.16 -40.73
N SER A 147 4.28 40.94 -40.98
CA SER A 147 3.52 40.61 -42.19
C SER A 147 2.25 41.47 -42.29
N GLY A 148 1.50 41.60 -41.18
CA GLY A 148 0.35 42.51 -41.08
C GLY A 148 0.70 43.98 -41.36
N LEU A 149 1.81 44.46 -40.81
CA LEU A 149 2.33 45.81 -41.07
C LEU A 149 2.64 46.04 -42.55
N TYR A 150 3.39 45.12 -43.19
CA TYR A 150 3.76 45.28 -44.60
C TYR A 150 2.57 45.11 -45.55
N SER A 151 1.57 44.31 -45.16
CA SER A 151 0.27 44.27 -45.85
C SER A 151 -0.45 45.63 -45.76
N ALA A 152 -0.48 46.26 -44.57
CA ALA A 152 -1.05 47.61 -44.41
C ALA A 152 -0.28 48.69 -45.22
N LYS A 153 1.03 48.50 -45.43
CA LYS A 153 1.87 49.32 -46.33
C LYS A 153 1.67 49.00 -47.82
N LYS A 154 0.79 48.03 -48.17
CA LYS A 154 0.60 47.48 -49.53
C LYS A 154 1.87 46.88 -50.15
N ASN A 155 2.87 46.54 -49.34
CA ASN A 155 4.04 45.80 -49.78
C ASN A 155 3.79 44.29 -49.58
N TYR A 156 3.00 43.73 -50.49
CA TYR A 156 2.54 42.35 -50.40
C TYR A 156 3.66 41.33 -50.55
N GLN A 157 4.72 41.64 -51.31
CA GLN A 157 5.86 40.76 -51.48
C GLN A 157 6.59 40.53 -50.14
N LYS A 158 6.92 41.61 -49.42
CA LYS A 158 7.56 41.50 -48.11
C LYS A 158 6.61 40.92 -47.05
N ALA A 159 5.32 41.23 -47.14
CA ALA A 159 4.32 40.64 -46.26
C ALA A 159 4.24 39.12 -46.41
N LEU A 160 4.32 38.60 -47.65
CA LEU A 160 4.32 37.18 -47.96
C LEU A 160 5.59 36.49 -47.41
N GLU A 161 6.78 37.05 -47.67
CA GLU A 161 8.05 36.50 -47.15
C GLU A 161 8.04 36.36 -45.62
N LEU A 162 7.51 37.38 -44.93
CA LEU A 162 7.38 37.36 -43.47
C LEU A 162 6.30 36.38 -43.00
N PHE A 163 5.22 36.21 -43.77
CA PHE A 163 4.18 35.23 -43.46
C PHE A 163 4.69 33.80 -43.62
N GLU A 164 5.48 33.52 -44.65
CA GLU A 164 6.14 32.22 -44.84
C GLU A 164 7.06 31.88 -43.66
N LYS A 165 7.86 32.85 -43.19
CA LYS A 165 8.66 32.70 -41.97
C LYS A 165 7.82 32.39 -40.74
N TYR A 166 6.66 33.04 -40.60
CA TYR A 166 5.70 32.73 -39.53
C TYR A 166 5.17 31.29 -39.63
N VAL A 167 4.74 30.85 -40.83
CA VAL A 167 4.20 29.50 -41.05
C VAL A 167 5.24 28.43 -40.75
N THR A 168 6.46 28.57 -41.27
CA THR A 168 7.56 27.62 -41.01
C THR A 168 7.84 27.45 -39.52
N LEU A 169 7.88 28.55 -38.76
CA LEU A 169 8.08 28.48 -37.31
C LEU A 169 6.88 27.88 -36.58
N LYS A 170 5.66 28.21 -37.01
CA LYS A 170 4.42 27.65 -36.44
C LYS A 170 4.38 26.13 -36.61
N ASP A 171 4.73 25.61 -37.79
CA ASP A 171 4.71 24.18 -38.08
C ASP A 171 5.81 23.43 -37.30
N SER A 172 7.00 24.04 -37.19
CA SER A 172 8.08 23.53 -36.33
C SER A 172 7.66 23.48 -34.86
N ILE A 173 6.96 24.49 -34.35
CA ILE A 173 6.45 24.50 -32.97
C ILE A 173 5.37 23.42 -32.76
N ASN A 174 4.39 23.34 -33.66
CA ASN A 174 3.27 22.39 -33.53
C ASN A 174 3.76 20.92 -33.58
N SER A 175 4.74 20.62 -34.44
CA SER A 175 5.34 19.29 -34.53
C SER A 175 6.08 18.91 -33.24
N LEU A 176 6.83 19.84 -32.62
CA LEU A 176 7.48 19.62 -31.33
C LEU A 176 6.47 19.40 -30.19
N GLU A 177 5.40 20.19 -30.14
CA GLU A 177 4.34 20.05 -29.12
C GLU A 177 3.61 18.71 -29.26
N SER A 178 3.30 18.30 -30.49
CA SER A 178 2.69 16.99 -30.77
C SER A 178 3.60 15.84 -30.34
N ALA A 179 4.90 15.92 -30.63
CA ALA A 179 5.88 14.92 -30.20
C ALA A 179 5.99 14.82 -28.68
N LYS A 180 5.91 15.97 -27.97
CA LYS A 180 5.92 16.00 -26.51
C LYS A 180 4.68 15.35 -25.92
N ASP A 181 3.49 15.66 -26.42
CA ASP A 181 2.23 15.04 -25.96
C ASP A 181 2.23 13.52 -26.18
N ILE A 182 2.75 13.06 -27.33
CA ILE A 182 2.94 11.63 -27.60
C ILE A 182 3.89 10.99 -26.57
N ASN A 183 5.03 11.63 -26.30
CA ASN A 183 5.99 11.11 -25.32
C ASN A 183 5.42 11.07 -23.90
N GLU A 184 4.70 12.11 -23.47
CA GLU A 184 4.03 12.12 -22.16
C GLU A 184 3.01 10.97 -22.03
N LYS A 185 2.25 10.69 -23.10
CA LYS A 185 1.32 9.56 -23.15
C LYS A 185 2.03 8.20 -23.11
N ILE A 186 3.14 8.04 -23.84
CA ILE A 186 3.95 6.80 -23.81
C ILE A 186 4.48 6.55 -22.40
N ILE A 187 5.06 7.56 -21.76
CA ILE A 187 5.59 7.46 -20.39
C ILE A 187 4.48 7.07 -19.41
N ALA A 188 3.31 7.69 -19.50
CA ALA A 188 2.17 7.37 -18.64
C ALA A 188 1.68 5.92 -18.83
N TYR A 189 1.64 5.45 -20.08
CA TYR A 189 1.25 4.07 -20.40
C TYR A 189 2.26 3.05 -19.85
N GLU A 190 3.55 3.28 -20.05
CA GLU A 190 4.61 2.41 -19.51
C GLU A 190 4.59 2.35 -17.98
N SER A 191 4.30 3.48 -17.32
CA SER A 191 4.13 3.54 -15.87
C SER A 191 2.95 2.67 -15.40
N ASP A 192 1.80 2.75 -16.08
CA ASP A 192 0.61 1.95 -15.72
C ASP A 192 0.85 0.45 -15.90
N LEU A 193 1.60 0.04 -16.94
CA LEU A 193 2.00 -1.36 -17.11
C LEU A 193 2.87 -1.86 -15.96
N LYS A 194 3.87 -1.08 -15.54
CA LYS A 194 4.74 -1.42 -14.40
C LYS A 194 3.94 -1.48 -13.10
N ASP A 195 3.01 -0.56 -12.89
CA ASP A 195 2.14 -0.58 -11.70
C ASP A 195 1.26 -1.84 -11.67
N LYS A 196 0.73 -2.28 -12.81
CA LYS A 196 -0.03 -3.54 -12.91
C LYS A 196 0.86 -4.75 -12.63
N GLU A 197 2.08 -4.78 -13.16
CA GLU A 197 3.05 -5.86 -12.91
C GLU A 197 3.41 -5.95 -11.42
N ILE A 198 3.70 -4.81 -10.78
CA ILE A 198 3.98 -4.75 -9.34
C ILE A 198 2.79 -5.26 -8.52
N ARG A 199 1.56 -4.90 -8.89
CA ARG A 199 0.34 -5.40 -8.22
C ARG A 199 0.19 -6.90 -8.37
N LEU A 200 0.42 -7.44 -9.57
CA LEU A 200 0.37 -8.88 -9.83
C LEU A 200 1.40 -9.63 -8.99
N LEU A 201 2.66 -9.16 -9.02
CA LEU A 201 3.76 -9.76 -8.24
C LEU A 201 3.46 -9.75 -6.73
N ASN A 202 2.91 -8.66 -6.22
CA ASN A 202 2.50 -8.55 -4.82
C ASN A 202 1.34 -9.50 -4.48
N ALA A 203 0.37 -9.67 -5.37
CA ALA A 203 -0.74 -10.61 -5.19
C ALA A 203 -0.25 -12.07 -5.19
N GLU A 204 0.64 -12.43 -6.11
CA GLU A 204 1.27 -13.76 -6.17
C GLU A 204 2.09 -14.05 -4.91
N LYS A 205 2.87 -13.07 -4.44
CA LYS A 205 3.64 -13.18 -3.20
C LYS A 205 2.71 -13.42 -2.00
N LEU A 206 1.62 -12.66 -1.88
CA LEU A 206 0.64 -12.83 -0.80
C LEU A 206 -0.06 -14.20 -0.86
N GLN A 207 -0.39 -14.67 -2.07
CA GLN A 207 -0.98 -15.99 -2.27
C GLN A 207 -0.01 -17.11 -1.86
N LYS A 208 1.28 -16.97 -2.19
CA LYS A 208 2.34 -17.91 -1.79
C LYS A 208 2.52 -17.93 -0.27
N GLU A 209 2.55 -16.77 0.38
CA GLU A 209 2.62 -16.68 1.85
C GLU A 209 1.39 -17.34 2.52
N THR A 210 0.20 -17.12 1.97
CA THR A 210 -1.04 -17.72 2.49
C THR A 210 -1.03 -19.24 2.34
N THR A 211 -0.57 -19.74 1.18
CA THR A 211 -0.42 -21.17 0.93
C THR A 211 0.60 -21.80 1.88
N ASN A 212 1.74 -21.14 2.09
CA ASN A 212 2.76 -21.61 3.04
C ASN A 212 2.23 -21.66 4.47
N LYS A 213 1.47 -20.65 4.91
CA LYS A 213 0.81 -20.66 6.24
C LYS A 213 -0.18 -21.83 6.37
N LYS A 214 -1.02 -22.08 5.37
CA LYS A 214 -1.92 -23.24 5.35
C LYS A 214 -1.16 -24.56 5.44
N ASN A 215 -0.09 -24.71 4.67
CA ASN A 215 0.74 -25.93 4.68
C ASN A 215 1.39 -26.17 6.05
N ILE A 216 1.84 -25.11 6.74
CA ILE A 216 2.37 -25.21 8.11
C ILE A 216 1.28 -25.70 9.07
N VAL A 217 0.07 -25.13 9.00
CA VAL A 217 -1.05 -25.55 9.86
C VAL A 217 -1.43 -27.01 9.60
N VAL A 218 -1.57 -27.43 8.34
CA VAL A 218 -1.88 -28.82 7.97
C VAL A 218 -0.80 -29.78 8.46
N ARG A 219 0.48 -29.45 8.26
CA ARG A 219 1.61 -30.26 8.77
C ARG A 219 1.54 -30.44 10.29
N ASN A 220 1.25 -29.37 11.03
CA ASN A 220 1.16 -29.43 12.48
C ASN A 220 -0.04 -30.27 12.94
N LEU A 221 -1.18 -30.19 12.26
CA LEU A 221 -2.34 -31.05 12.54
C LEU A 221 -2.01 -32.53 12.32
N ILE A 222 -1.34 -32.87 11.22
CA ILE A 222 -0.89 -34.26 10.94
C ILE A 222 0.02 -34.75 12.07
N LEU A 223 0.98 -33.94 12.50
CA LEU A 223 1.87 -34.31 13.61
C LEU A 223 1.09 -34.59 14.90
N ILE A 224 0.12 -33.75 15.26
CA ILE A 224 -0.74 -33.96 16.45
C ILE A 224 -1.51 -35.28 16.36
N VAL A 225 -2.10 -35.59 15.19
CA VAL A 225 -2.84 -36.84 14.96
C VAL A 225 -1.91 -38.06 15.08
N VAL A 226 -0.71 -38.01 14.48
CA VAL A 226 0.26 -39.09 14.58
C VAL A 226 0.71 -39.30 16.03
N SER A 227 1.06 -38.22 16.75
CA SER A 227 1.47 -38.29 18.16
C SER A 227 0.38 -38.84 19.07
N SER A 228 -0.87 -38.39 18.90
CA SER A 228 -2.01 -38.90 19.68
C SER A 228 -2.29 -40.38 19.39
N SER A 229 -2.22 -40.80 18.12
CA SER A 229 -2.36 -42.22 17.77
C SER A 229 -1.28 -43.10 18.43
N ALA A 230 -0.02 -42.62 18.47
CA ALA A 230 1.08 -43.32 19.11
C ALA A 230 0.90 -43.42 20.63
N LEU A 231 0.39 -42.36 21.27
CA LEU A 231 0.07 -42.40 22.69
C LEU A 231 -1.06 -43.40 23.00
N ILE A 232 -2.09 -43.45 22.16
CA ILE A 232 -3.21 -44.41 22.31
C ILE A 232 -2.70 -45.85 22.16
N THR A 233 -1.84 -46.13 21.18
CA THR A 233 -1.30 -47.49 21.00
C THR A 233 -0.40 -47.91 22.17
N ILE A 234 0.48 -47.02 22.65
CA ILE A 234 1.30 -47.26 23.85
C ILE A 234 0.40 -47.53 25.07
N PHE A 235 -0.65 -46.73 25.26
CA PHE A 235 -1.61 -46.92 26.35
C PHE A 235 -2.33 -48.27 26.24
N LEU A 236 -2.81 -48.66 25.05
CA LEU A 236 -3.46 -49.95 24.83
C LEU A 236 -2.52 -51.12 25.11
N ILE A 237 -1.27 -51.05 24.65
CA ILE A 237 -0.26 -52.09 24.92
C ILE A 237 0.00 -52.21 26.42
N SER A 238 0.18 -51.09 27.12
CA SER A 238 0.37 -51.06 28.58
C SER A 238 -0.85 -51.61 29.33
N PHE A 239 -2.07 -51.23 28.91
CA PHE A 239 -3.31 -51.72 29.51
C PHE A 239 -3.46 -53.24 29.35
N LEU A 240 -3.19 -53.76 28.15
CA LEU A 240 -3.22 -55.19 27.87
C LEU A 240 -2.15 -55.96 28.67
N SER A 241 -0.94 -55.40 28.80
CA SER A 241 0.14 -56.04 29.56
C SER A 241 -0.17 -56.09 31.06
N ILE A 242 -0.69 -55.00 31.64
CA ILE A 242 -1.14 -54.95 33.05
C ILE A 242 -2.28 -55.95 33.28
N ARG A 243 -3.26 -56.01 32.37
CA ARG A 243 -4.39 -56.96 32.48
C ARG A 243 -3.89 -58.40 32.43
N ARG A 244 -2.94 -58.72 31.56
CA ARG A 244 -2.31 -60.05 31.46
C ARG A 244 -1.57 -60.42 32.76
N GLN A 245 -0.78 -59.50 33.32
CA GLN A 245 -0.10 -59.72 34.60
C GLN A 245 -1.10 -59.99 35.74
N LYS A 246 -2.18 -59.22 35.84
CA LYS A 246 -3.25 -59.47 36.83
C LYS A 246 -3.92 -60.84 36.66
N MET A 247 -4.15 -61.29 35.42
CA MET A 247 -4.71 -62.62 35.16
C MET A 247 -3.75 -63.74 35.57
N GLN A 248 -2.45 -63.59 35.29
CA GLN A 248 -1.42 -64.55 35.73
C GLN A 248 -1.33 -64.60 37.26
N GLN A 249 -1.39 -63.45 37.95
CA GLN A 249 -1.43 -63.40 39.42
C GLN A 249 -2.66 -64.12 39.99
N LYS A 250 -3.84 -63.92 39.40
CA LYS A 250 -5.07 -64.63 39.81
C LYS A 250 -4.96 -66.14 39.60
N GLN A 251 -4.40 -66.59 38.48
CA GLN A 251 -4.19 -68.01 38.19
C GLN A 251 -3.20 -68.64 39.19
N PHE A 252 -2.08 -67.96 39.45
CA PHE A 252 -1.08 -68.41 40.42
C PHE A 252 -1.69 -68.51 41.83
N LEU A 253 -2.46 -67.51 42.26
CA LEU A 253 -3.14 -67.54 43.56
C LEU A 253 -4.14 -68.71 43.66
N HIS A 254 -4.88 -68.98 42.58
CA HIS A 254 -5.82 -70.10 42.53
C HIS A 254 -5.09 -71.46 42.61
N GLN A 255 -4.00 -71.63 41.87
CA GLN A 255 -3.16 -72.84 41.95
C GLN A 255 -2.54 -73.01 43.33
N LEU A 256 -2.08 -71.94 43.97
CA LEU A 256 -1.55 -71.98 45.33
C LEU A 256 -2.63 -72.42 46.33
N MET A 257 -3.85 -71.87 46.21
CA MET A 257 -4.99 -72.29 47.04
C MET A 257 -5.32 -73.78 46.83
N GLN A 258 -5.39 -74.24 45.58
CA GLN A 258 -5.63 -75.66 45.27
C GLN A 258 -4.53 -76.56 45.83
N SER A 259 -3.26 -76.20 45.64
CA SER A 259 -2.13 -76.95 46.18
C SER A 259 -2.16 -76.98 47.72
N GLN A 260 -2.49 -75.87 48.38
CA GLN A 260 -2.69 -75.86 49.83
C GLN A 260 -3.87 -76.74 50.25
N GLU A 261 -4.95 -76.76 49.49
CA GLU A 261 -6.11 -77.61 49.76
C GLU A 261 -5.82 -79.09 49.54
N GLU A 262 -5.09 -79.45 48.48
CA GLU A 262 -4.59 -80.80 48.22
C GLU A 262 -3.64 -81.25 49.32
N GLU A 263 -2.71 -80.39 49.75
CA GLU A 263 -1.80 -80.68 50.85
C GLU A 263 -2.55 -80.86 52.17
N ARG A 264 -3.56 -80.02 52.46
CA ARG A 264 -4.46 -80.20 53.61
C ARG A 264 -5.19 -81.53 53.55
N LYS A 265 -5.72 -81.92 52.39
CA LYS A 265 -6.36 -83.23 52.17
C LYS A 265 -5.38 -84.38 52.35
N ARG A 266 -4.15 -84.27 51.83
CA ARG A 266 -3.09 -85.29 51.99
C ARG A 266 -2.72 -85.45 53.46
N ILE A 267 -2.46 -84.35 54.17
CA ILE A 267 -2.17 -84.36 55.60
C ILE A 267 -3.33 -85.01 56.36
N SER A 268 -4.57 -84.59 56.10
CA SER A 268 -5.75 -85.21 56.72
C SER A 268 -5.82 -86.72 56.46
N LYS A 269 -5.54 -87.15 55.22
CA LYS A 269 -5.54 -88.57 54.85
C LYS A 269 -4.40 -89.35 55.52
N GLU A 270 -3.17 -88.86 55.52
CA GLU A 270 -2.03 -89.48 56.22
C GLU A 270 -2.24 -89.54 57.73
N LEU A 271 -2.86 -88.50 58.31
CA LEU A 271 -3.25 -88.47 59.71
C LEU A 271 -4.25 -89.59 60.02
N HIS A 272 -5.22 -89.81 59.12
CA HIS A 272 -6.22 -90.87 59.24
C HIS A 272 -5.65 -92.28 58.99
N ASP A 273 -4.93 -92.48 57.88
CA ASP A 273 -4.48 -93.79 57.38
C ASP A 273 -3.16 -94.24 58.02
N GLY A 274 -2.23 -93.31 58.29
CA GLY A 274 -0.93 -93.62 58.86
C GLY A 274 -0.97 -93.65 60.38
N ILE A 275 -1.14 -92.48 60.99
CA ILE A 275 -1.10 -92.33 62.45
C ILE A 275 -2.34 -92.96 63.08
N GLY A 276 -3.52 -92.73 62.51
CA GLY A 276 -4.77 -93.29 63.01
C GLY A 276 -4.79 -94.83 63.00
N GLN A 277 -4.33 -95.48 61.92
CA GLN A 277 -4.25 -96.95 61.87
C GLN A 277 -3.16 -97.50 62.79
N SER A 278 -2.00 -96.84 62.86
CA SER A 278 -0.91 -97.26 63.75
C SER A 278 -1.35 -97.22 65.22
N LEU A 279 -2.06 -96.17 65.63
CA LEU A 279 -2.66 -96.07 66.97
C LEU A 279 -3.72 -97.13 67.22
N LEU A 280 -4.52 -97.50 66.21
CA LEU A 280 -5.48 -98.62 66.33
C LEU A 280 -4.77 -99.97 66.51
N VAL A 281 -3.66 -100.21 65.83
CA VAL A 281 -2.84 -101.41 66.01
C VAL A 281 -2.20 -101.42 67.40
N ILE A 282 -1.65 -100.29 67.86
CA ILE A 282 -1.09 -100.14 69.21
C ILE A 282 -2.19 -100.38 70.26
N LYS A 283 -3.38 -99.79 70.07
CA LYS A 283 -4.56 -100.00 70.93
C LYS A 283 -4.93 -101.49 71.05
N ASN A 284 -4.84 -102.24 69.96
CA ASN A 284 -5.18 -103.66 69.95
C ASN A 284 -4.10 -104.55 70.60
N ASN A 285 -2.85 -104.09 70.67
CA ASN A 285 -1.72 -104.85 71.20
C ASN A 285 -1.29 -104.42 72.63
N MET A 286 -1.74 -103.28 73.14
CA MET A 286 -1.48 -102.83 74.52
C MET A 286 -2.65 -103.17 75.44
N THR A 287 -2.36 -103.86 76.55
CA THR A 287 -3.33 -104.21 77.59
C THR A 287 -3.41 -103.17 78.73
N GLU A 288 -2.47 -102.23 78.82
CA GLU A 288 -2.46 -101.09 79.75
C GLU A 288 -2.46 -99.75 78.96
N ASP A 289 -3.08 -98.70 79.50
CA ASP A 289 -3.24 -97.33 78.93
C ASP A 289 -4.20 -97.10 77.73
N LYS A 290 -5.25 -97.93 77.60
CA LYS A 290 -6.29 -97.76 76.54
C LYS A 290 -7.01 -96.40 76.52
N LEU A 291 -7.26 -95.78 77.68
CA LEU A 291 -8.00 -94.51 77.77
C LEU A 291 -7.21 -93.32 77.17
N LEU A 292 -5.90 -93.29 77.40
CA LEU A 292 -5.02 -92.26 76.84
C LEU A 292 -4.95 -92.38 75.31
N ILE A 293 -4.87 -93.61 74.81
CA ILE A 293 -4.88 -93.91 73.37
C ILE A 293 -6.22 -93.50 72.74
N ASP A 294 -7.35 -93.73 73.41
CA ASP A 294 -8.67 -93.31 72.93
C ASP A 294 -8.82 -91.79 72.82
N ASN A 295 -8.41 -91.04 73.86
CA ASN A 295 -8.39 -89.58 73.80
C ASN A 295 -7.47 -89.06 72.68
N THR A 296 -6.31 -89.70 72.50
CA THR A 296 -5.35 -89.32 71.44
C THR A 296 -5.93 -89.59 70.04
N ILE A 297 -6.63 -90.71 69.85
CA ILE A 297 -7.33 -91.04 68.60
C ILE A 297 -8.45 -90.03 68.32
N ASP A 298 -9.21 -89.63 69.33
CA ASP A 298 -10.32 -88.69 69.16
C ASP A 298 -9.82 -87.25 68.89
N GLU A 299 -8.74 -86.80 69.52
CA GLU A 299 -8.07 -85.54 69.18
C GLU A 299 -7.52 -85.57 67.75
N LEU A 300 -6.86 -86.66 67.35
CA LEU A 300 -6.39 -86.86 65.97
C LEU A 300 -7.53 -86.79 64.95
N ARG A 301 -8.66 -87.43 65.25
CA ARG A 301 -9.86 -87.37 64.41
C ARG A 301 -10.46 -85.97 64.36
N ALA A 302 -10.44 -85.23 65.47
CA ALA A 302 -10.90 -83.83 65.50
C ALA A 302 -10.00 -82.93 64.63
N ILE A 303 -8.68 -83.09 64.71
CA ILE A 303 -7.71 -82.36 63.88
C ILE A 303 -7.90 -82.71 62.40
N SER A 304 -8.03 -84.00 62.06
CA SER A 304 -8.30 -84.45 60.69
C SER A 304 -9.62 -83.88 60.13
N ARG A 305 -10.71 -83.89 60.93
CA ARG A 305 -12.00 -83.31 60.52
C ARG A 305 -11.91 -81.81 60.26
N ASN A 306 -11.15 -81.08 61.09
CA ASN A 306 -10.94 -79.64 60.91
C ASN A 306 -10.02 -79.29 59.72
N LEU A 307 -9.24 -80.25 59.21
CA LEU A 307 -8.43 -80.12 58.01
C LEU A 307 -9.20 -80.45 56.72
N HIS A 308 -10.29 -81.22 56.83
CA HIS A 308 -11.22 -81.40 55.72
C HIS A 308 -11.96 -80.09 55.42
N PRO A 309 -12.16 -79.73 54.16
CA PRO A 309 -12.89 -78.51 53.83
C PRO A 309 -14.29 -78.57 54.45
N VAL A 310 -14.63 -77.57 55.25
CA VAL A 310 -16.03 -77.16 55.43
C VAL A 310 -16.51 -76.78 54.04
N GLN A 311 -17.53 -77.46 53.51
CA GLN A 311 -18.22 -76.99 52.31
C GLN A 311 -18.79 -75.61 52.65
N LEU A 312 -18.08 -74.57 52.22
CA LEU A 312 -18.60 -73.23 52.13
C LEU A 312 -19.36 -73.16 50.81
N GLU A 313 -20.70 -73.17 50.90
CA GLU A 313 -21.57 -72.61 49.86
C GLU A 313 -21.24 -71.14 49.59
#